data_AF-A0A332KBD3-F1
#
_entry.id   AF-A0A332KBD3-F1
#
_cell.length_a   1.000
_cell.length_b   1.000
_cell.length_c   1.000
_cell.angle_alpha   90.00
_cell.angle_beta   90.00
_cell.angle_gamma   90.00
#
_symmetry.space_group_name_H-M   'P 1'
#
loop_
_entity.id
_entity.type
_entity.pdbx_description
1 polymer ?
#
loop_
_entity_poly.entity_id
_entity_poly.type
_entity_poly.pdbx_seq_one_letter_code
_entity_poly.pdbx_strand_id
1 'polypeptide(L)'
;MVETSKQDRMPYLLFLCENRILAQNIDGHVIDLGGLTKQNGTIDWLLDSNKEKGENLKTEIEALEDIANKIDFLFLDGQFTSLPDISAEYKDKLTSAPSMEIGFVE
;
A
#
# COMPACT_ATOMS: atom_id res chain seq x y z
N MET A 1 21.38 23.45 -10.69
CA MET A 1 20.10 23.01 -10.11
C MET A 1 19.86 21.64 -10.73
N VAL A 2 20.07 20.56 -9.96
CA VAL A 2 19.91 19.21 -10.50
C VAL A 2 18.43 18.85 -10.44
N GLU A 3 17.78 18.94 -11.60
CA GLU A 3 16.50 18.29 -11.83
C GLU A 3 16.80 16.78 -11.87
N THR A 4 16.77 16.13 -10.71
CA THR A 4 16.99 14.70 -10.61
C THR A 4 15.83 13.99 -11.30
N SER A 5 16.10 13.56 -12.53
CA SER A 5 15.49 12.47 -13.28
C SER A 5 14.15 11.96 -12.73
N LYS A 6 13.08 12.55 -13.26
CA LYS A 6 11.67 12.21 -13.03
C LYS A 6 11.25 10.84 -13.59
N GLN A 7 12.20 9.96 -13.94
CA GLN A 7 12.00 8.85 -14.87
C GLN A 7 12.29 7.45 -14.33
N ASP A 8 12.67 7.28 -13.07
CA ASP A 8 12.89 5.93 -12.48
C ASP A 8 12.17 5.71 -11.14
N ARG A 9 11.35 6.67 -10.72
CA ARG A 9 10.50 6.54 -9.54
C ARG A 9 9.14 6.10 -10.05
N MET A 10 8.78 4.83 -9.87
CA MET A 10 7.39 4.39 -10.01
C MET A 10 6.74 4.58 -8.63
N PRO A 11 6.08 5.73 -8.36
CA PRO A 11 5.39 5.91 -7.09
C PRO A 11 4.21 4.94 -7.05
N TYR A 12 4.13 4.17 -5.98
CA TYR A 12 2.94 3.39 -5.66
C TYR A 12 2.13 4.16 -4.64
N LEU A 13 0.81 4.09 -4.75
CA LEU A 13 -0.08 4.69 -3.77
C LEU A 13 -0.67 3.57 -2.92
N LEU A 14 -0.35 3.57 -1.64
CA LEU A 14 -1.08 2.77 -0.66
C LEU A 14 -2.34 3.48 -0.26
N PHE A 15 -3.41 2.73 -0.11
CA PHE A 15 -4.67 3.22 0.41
C PHE A 15 -5.14 2.32 1.54
N LEU A 16 -5.67 2.94 2.59
CA LEU A 16 -6.33 2.23 3.67
C LEU A 16 -7.84 2.43 3.55
N CYS A 17 -8.54 1.38 3.16
CA CYS A 17 -9.99 1.41 2.99
C CYS A 17 -10.63 0.23 3.71
N GLU A 18 -11.65 0.48 4.54
CA GLU A 18 -12.40 -0.58 5.23
C GLU A 18 -11.51 -1.64 5.90
N ASN A 19 -10.47 -1.22 6.62
CA ASN A 19 -9.55 -2.15 7.28
C ASN A 19 -8.80 -3.06 6.28
N ARG A 20 -8.61 -2.61 5.03
CA ARG A 20 -7.85 -3.28 3.97
C ARG A 20 -6.76 -2.36 3.44
N ILE A 21 -5.63 -2.96 3.11
CA ILE A 21 -4.46 -2.29 2.55
C ILE A 21 -4.49 -2.55 1.05
N LEU A 22 -4.71 -1.48 0.31
CA LEU A 22 -4.78 -1.51 -1.14
C LEU A 22 -3.54 -0.82 -1.68
N ALA A 23 -3.00 -1.33 -2.79
CA ALA A 23 -1.93 -0.66 -3.51
C ALA A 23 -2.38 -0.33 -4.91
N GLN A 24 -2.08 0.89 -5.35
CA GLN A 24 -2.32 1.37 -6.70
C GLN A 24 -1.01 1.65 -7.41
N ASN A 25 -0.88 1.16 -8.64
CA ASN A 25 0.22 1.50 -9.54
C ASN A 25 -0.13 2.74 -10.38
N ILE A 26 0.86 3.35 -11.04
CA ILE A 26 0.70 4.48 -11.96
C ILE A 26 -0.26 4.21 -13.12
N ASP A 27 -0.43 2.93 -13.48
CA ASP A 27 -1.37 2.49 -14.51
C ASP A 27 -2.84 2.54 -14.04
N GLY A 28 -3.07 2.79 -12.74
CA GLY A 28 -4.39 2.83 -12.12
C GLY A 28 -4.92 1.45 -11.70
N HIS A 29 -4.12 0.40 -11.86
CA HIS A 29 -4.38 -0.92 -11.29
C HIS A 29 -4.34 -0.83 -9.77
N VAL A 30 -5.32 -1.44 -9.11
CA VAL A 30 -5.40 -1.52 -7.65
C VAL A 30 -5.50 -2.97 -7.27
N ILE A 31 -4.73 -3.37 -6.28
CA ILE A 31 -4.71 -4.72 -5.74
C ILE A 31 -4.83 -4.66 -4.22
N ASP A 32 -5.33 -5.75 -3.64
CA ASP A 32 -5.41 -5.93 -2.20
C ASP A 32 -4.12 -6.56 -1.70
N LEU A 33 -3.29 -5.80 -0.98
CA LEU A 33 -2.07 -6.36 -0.41
C LEU A 33 -2.34 -7.14 0.89
N GLY A 34 -3.42 -6.79 1.58
CA GLY A 34 -3.84 -7.49 2.79
C GLY A 34 -4.81 -6.70 3.66
N GLY A 35 -4.85 -7.06 4.94
CA GLY A 35 -5.80 -6.53 5.92
C GLY A 35 -5.12 -5.74 7.04
N LEU A 36 -5.85 -4.76 7.56
CA LEU A 36 -5.52 -4.02 8.76
C LEU A 36 -6.61 -4.25 9.80
N THR A 37 -6.25 -4.83 10.93
CA THR A 37 -7.14 -5.06 12.07
C THR A 37 -6.86 -4.01 13.14
N LYS A 38 -7.88 -3.30 13.59
CA LYS A 38 -7.76 -2.40 14.75
C LYS A 38 -8.28 -3.15 15.97
N GLN A 39 -7.39 -3.54 16.89
CA GLN A 39 -7.77 -4.20 18.13
C GLN A 39 -7.18 -3.45 19.33
N ASN A 40 -7.99 -3.28 20.38
CA ASN A 40 -7.53 -2.78 21.67
C ASN A 40 -6.85 -1.39 21.66
N GLY A 41 -7.20 -0.55 20.68
CA GLY A 41 -6.59 0.78 20.48
C GLY A 41 -5.24 0.75 19.76
N THR A 42 -4.79 -0.43 19.33
CA THR A 42 -3.66 -0.61 18.42
C THR A 42 -4.13 -1.09 17.06
N ILE A 43 -3.24 -0.93 16.10
CA ILE A 43 -3.44 -1.27 14.70
C ILE A 43 -2.44 -2.36 14.38
N ASP A 44 -2.95 -3.45 13.83
CA ASP A 44 -2.19 -4.62 13.43
C ASP A 44 -2.50 -4.86 11.96
N TRP A 45 -1.50 -4.92 11.09
CA TRP A 45 -1.69 -5.23 9.68
C TRP A 45 -1.04 -6.56 9.32
N LEU A 46 -1.58 -7.20 8.28
CA LEU A 46 -1.11 -8.47 7.75
C LEU A 46 -1.23 -8.43 6.23
N LEU A 47 -0.11 -8.67 5.55
CA LEU A 47 -0.06 -8.83 4.10
C LEU A 47 -0.25 -10.30 3.75
N ASP A 48 -1.20 -10.59 2.87
CA ASP A 48 -1.55 -11.96 2.49
C ASP A 48 -0.40 -12.66 1.75
N SER A 49 0.44 -11.92 1.02
CA SER A 49 1.42 -12.52 0.11
C SER A 49 2.82 -12.72 0.68
N ASN A 50 3.34 -11.80 1.50
CA ASN A 50 4.66 -11.96 2.13
C ASN A 50 4.56 -12.57 3.54
N LYS A 51 3.35 -12.77 4.07
CA LYS A 51 3.11 -13.06 5.50
C LYS A 51 3.73 -12.04 6.44
N GLU A 52 4.08 -10.87 5.93
CA GLU A 52 4.54 -9.77 6.75
C GLU A 52 3.38 -9.18 7.51
N LYS A 53 3.69 -8.77 8.74
CA LYS A 53 2.73 -8.17 9.64
C LYS A 53 3.42 -7.12 10.48
N GLY A 54 2.68 -6.07 10.78
CA GLY A 54 3.01 -5.08 11.80
C GLY A 54 1.99 -5.18 12.91
N GLU A 55 2.45 -5.07 14.15
CA GLU A 55 1.61 -5.13 15.36
C GLU A 55 1.92 -3.91 16.23
N ASN A 56 0.99 -3.52 17.11
CA ASN A 56 1.16 -2.41 18.06
C ASN A 56 1.30 -0.99 17.44
N LEU A 57 0.73 -0.75 16.27
CA LEU A 57 0.79 0.59 15.64
C LEU A 57 -0.28 1.50 16.25
N LYS A 58 0.02 2.79 16.42
CA LYS A 58 -0.93 3.72 17.07
C LYS A 58 -1.84 4.40 16.08
N THR A 59 -1.41 4.55 14.83
CA THR A 59 -2.15 5.26 13.79
C THR A 59 -2.05 4.57 12.42
N GLU A 60 -3.03 4.86 11.56
CA GLU A 60 -3.06 4.34 10.18
C GLU A 60 -1.86 4.82 9.36
N ILE A 61 -1.37 6.03 9.64
CA ILE A 61 -0.17 6.58 9.03
C ILE A 61 1.06 5.77 9.44
N GLU A 62 1.24 5.48 10.74
CA GLU A 62 2.34 4.60 11.18
C GLU A 62 2.25 3.22 10.54
N ALA A 63 1.04 2.67 10.39
CA ALA A 63 0.86 1.40 9.70
C ALA A 63 1.28 1.48 8.23
N LEU A 64 0.86 2.53 7.51
CA LEU A 64 1.27 2.77 6.13
C LEU A 64 2.78 2.95 6.00
N GLU A 65 3.40 3.69 6.91
CA GLU A 65 4.86 3.87 6.96
C GLU A 65 5.58 2.55 7.22
N ASP A 66 5.09 1.73 8.15
CA ASP A 66 5.68 0.43 8.47
C ASP A 66 5.55 -0.53 7.28
N ILE A 67 4.37 -0.59 6.66
CA ILE A 67 4.13 -1.36 5.42
C ILE A 67 5.08 -0.88 4.33
N ALA A 68 5.19 0.43 4.10
CA ALA A 68 6.06 1.04 3.11
C ALA A 68 7.55 0.69 3.30
N ASN A 69 8.00 0.52 4.56
CA ASN A 69 9.37 0.09 4.88
C ASN A 69 9.58 -1.42 4.74
N LYS A 70 8.50 -2.19 4.67
CA LYS A 70 8.50 -3.66 4.67
C LYS A 70 8.32 -4.23 3.27
N ILE A 71 7.50 -3.58 2.45
CA ILE A 71 7.32 -3.94 1.04
C ILE A 71 8.39 -3.29 0.17
N ASP A 72 8.72 -3.95 -0.94
CA ASP A 72 9.62 -3.44 -1.97
C ASP A 72 8.90 -3.37 -3.33
N PHE A 73 9.51 -2.65 -4.29
CA PHE A 73 9.05 -2.61 -5.68
C PHE A 73 8.76 -4.01 -6.24
N LEU A 74 9.69 -4.94 -6.05
CA LEU A 74 9.61 -6.31 -6.58
C LEU A 74 8.43 -7.09 -5.98
N PHE A 75 8.09 -6.78 -4.72
CA PHE A 75 6.94 -7.38 -4.05
C PHE A 75 5.64 -6.92 -4.71
N LEU A 76 5.48 -5.61 -4.89
CA LEU A 76 4.32 -5.02 -5.53
C LEU A 76 4.14 -5.54 -6.96
N ASP A 77 5.19 -5.54 -7.77
CA ASP A 77 5.17 -6.06 -9.14
C ASP A 77 4.70 -7.53 -9.19
N GLY A 78 5.21 -8.35 -8.27
CA GLY A 78 4.75 -9.75 -8.10
C GLY A 78 3.28 -9.86 -7.71
N GLN A 79 2.78 -8.93 -6.88
CA GLN A 79 1.37 -8.89 -6.49
C GLN A 79 0.47 -8.43 -7.63
N PHE A 80 0.87 -7.42 -8.41
CA PHE A 80 0.11 -7.00 -9.60
C PHE A 80 0.00 -8.11 -10.65
N THR A 81 0.99 -9.01 -10.72
CA THR A 81 0.95 -10.17 -11.60
C THR A 81 0.08 -11.32 -11.03
N SER A 82 0.04 -11.46 -9.70
CA SER A 82 -0.61 -12.60 -9.04
C SER A 82 -2.07 -12.33 -8.62
N LEU A 83 -2.39 -11.08 -8.31
CA LEU A 83 -3.68 -10.66 -7.79
C LEU A 83 -4.53 -10.00 -8.88
N PRO A 84 -5.86 -10.19 -8.83
CA PRO A 84 -6.77 -9.53 -9.74
C PRO A 84 -6.80 -8.02 -9.49
N ASP A 85 -7.04 -7.25 -10.54
CA ASP A 85 -7.32 -5.83 -10.40
C ASP A 85 -8.71 -5.62 -9.76
N ILE A 86 -8.73 -4.93 -8.63
CA ILE A 86 -9.95 -4.55 -7.90
C ILE A 86 -10.16 -3.03 -7.93
N SER A 87 -9.46 -2.34 -8.84
CA SER A 87 -9.54 -0.89 -9.00
C SER A 87 -10.94 -0.44 -9.32
N ALA A 88 -11.68 -1.18 -10.15
CA ALA A 88 -13.05 -0.85 -10.52
C ALA A 88 -14.00 -0.82 -9.31
N GLU A 89 -13.87 -1.79 -8.40
CA GLU A 89 -14.73 -1.91 -7.20
C GLU A 89 -14.35 -0.88 -6.13
N TYR A 90 -13.06 -0.55 -6.02
CA TYR A 90 -12.56 0.33 -4.97
C TYR A 90 -12.38 1.78 -5.40
N LYS A 91 -12.47 2.12 -6.70
CA LYS A 91 -12.21 3.48 -7.22
C LYS A 91 -12.97 4.59 -6.48
N ASP A 92 -14.26 4.39 -6.27
CA ASP A 92 -15.12 5.33 -5.55
C ASP A 92 -14.74 5.44 -4.07
N LYS A 93 -14.36 4.32 -3.44
CA LYS A 93 -13.98 4.29 -2.02
C LYS A 93 -12.60 4.91 -1.78
N LEU A 94 -11.66 4.70 -2.69
CA LEU A 94 -10.30 5.24 -2.65
C LEU A 94 -10.30 6.79 -2.68
N THR A 95 -11.30 7.38 -3.32
CA THR A 95 -11.44 8.85 -3.43
C THR A 95 -11.67 9.54 -2.08
N SER A 96 -12.19 8.81 -1.07
CA SER A 96 -12.32 9.31 0.31
C SER A 96 -11.43 8.57 1.31
N ALA A 97 -10.63 7.60 0.86
CA ALA A 97 -9.76 6.82 1.73
C ALA A 97 -8.44 7.57 1.98
N PRO A 98 -7.85 7.43 3.18
CA PRO A 98 -6.48 7.88 3.40
C PRO A 98 -5.52 7.13 2.47
N SER A 99 -4.70 7.90 1.76
CA SER A 99 -3.71 7.42 0.79
C SER A 99 -2.31 7.90 1.14
N MET A 100 -1.30 7.07 0.94
CA MET A 100 0.10 7.40 1.10
C MET A 100 0.88 7.03 -0.14
N GLU A 101 1.59 8.00 -0.71
CA GLU A 101 2.53 7.75 -1.80
C GLU A 101 3.81 7.15 -1.23
N ILE A 102 4.23 6.01 -1.77
CA ILE A 102 5.53 5.41 -1.53
C ILE A 102 6.38 5.52 -2.79
N GLY A 103 7.55 6.12 -2.64
CA GLY A 103 8.62 6.07 -3.62
C GLY A 103 9.75 5.21 -3.09
N PHE A 104 10.08 4.14 -3.80
CA PHE A 104 11.32 3.41 -3.55
C PHE A 104 12.50 4.25 -4.06
N VAL A 105 13.54 4.39 -3.25
CA VAL A 105 14.82 4.95 -3.67
C VAL A 105 15.84 3.81 -3.56
N GLU A 106 16.53 3.50 -4.66
CA GLU A 106 17.72 2.62 -4.63
C GLU A 106 18.87 3.24 -3.82
#